data_AF-J1J4I4-F1
#
_entry.id   AF-J1J4I4-F1
#
_cell.length_a   1.000
_cell.length_b   1.000
_cell.length_c   1.000
_cell.angle_alpha   90.00
_cell.angle_beta   90.00
_cell.angle_gamma   90.00
#
_symmetry.space_group_name_H-M   'P 1'
#
loop_
_entity.id
_entity.type
_entity.pdbx_description
1 polymer ?
#
loop_
_entity_poly.entity_id
_entity_poly.type
_entity_poly.pdbx_seq_one_letter_code
_entity_poly.pdbx_strand_id
1 'polypeptide(L)'
;MTFLVVLIAILSFAIVIFTYNMIAVFTLAVICAIYYSFFKRIRRLRAFSRILKKVKKSEGQFLSSHEKEIEGKNSVFDMEATPLSFRESLVLSGKDCKRLFIFSLILFVVIFVPFLLSGSVVVREALNGMHNGMEAGQAMKQLIETTPVWFFVCVVTGVCVALVVACFAFSLPVILILYGILNQRVKKMMNRLEKFAAAETKPINLKM
;
A
#
# COMPACT_ATOMS: atom_id res chain seq x y z
N MET A 1 44.22 16.29 16.38
CA MET A 1 42.83 16.82 16.53
C MET A 1 42.06 16.82 15.21
N THR A 2 42.66 17.25 14.10
CA THR A 2 42.02 17.29 12.76
C THR A 2 41.48 15.93 12.28
N PHE A 3 42.24 14.84 12.40
CA PHE A 3 41.79 13.50 11.98
C PHE A 3 40.52 13.02 12.71
N LEU A 4 40.45 13.26 14.03
CA LEU A 4 39.31 12.88 14.86
C LEU A 4 38.05 13.69 14.50
N VAL A 5 38.21 14.99 14.22
CA VAL A 5 37.10 15.84 13.77
C VAL A 5 36.57 15.39 12.40
N VAL A 6 37.45 15.06 11.46
CA VAL A 6 37.06 14.55 10.13
C VAL A 6 36.34 13.21 10.25
N LEU A 7 36.84 12.29 11.09
CA LEU A 7 36.21 11.00 11.32
C LEU A 7 34.79 11.16 11.91
N ILE A 8 34.63 12.04 12.91
CA ILE A 8 33.32 12.33 13.51
C ILE A 8 32.36 12.92 12.47
N ALA A 9 32.83 13.81 11.60
CA ALA A 9 32.00 14.40 10.55
C ALA A 9 31.52 13.34 9.55
N ILE A 10 32.41 12.45 9.10
CA ILE A 10 32.07 11.34 8.20
C ILE A 10 31.05 10.40 8.87
N LEU A 11 31.30 10.03 10.13
CA LEU A 11 30.43 9.11 10.86
C LEU A 11 29.03 9.72 11.07
N SER A 12 28.98 11.00 11.43
CA SER A 12 27.73 11.75 11.60
C SER A 12 26.93 11.80 10.30
N PHE A 13 27.61 12.09 9.18
CA PHE A 13 26.98 12.11 7.86
C PHE A 13 26.45 10.73 7.44
N ALA A 14 27.24 9.68 7.69
CA ALA A 14 26.82 8.30 7.43
C ALA A 14 25.58 7.90 8.25
N ILE A 15 25.53 8.27 9.54
CA ILE A 15 24.37 8.03 10.41
C ILE A 15 23.14 8.74 9.86
N VAL A 16 23.24 10.02 9.50
CA VAL A 16 22.12 10.80 8.94
C VAL A 16 21.59 10.16 7.66
N ILE A 17 22.48 9.75 6.74
CA ILE A 17 22.10 9.05 5.51
C ILE A 17 21.38 7.75 5.86
N PHE A 18 21.91 6.94 6.77
CA PHE A 18 21.31 5.67 7.13
C PHE A 18 19.92 5.85 7.75
N THR A 19 19.76 6.81 8.67
CA THR A 19 18.46 7.15 9.27
C THR A 19 17.46 7.60 8.21
N TYR A 20 17.87 8.46 7.26
CA TYR A 20 16.99 8.90 6.17
C TYR A 20 16.54 7.73 5.28
N ASN A 21 17.46 6.84 4.92
CA ASN A 21 17.15 5.65 4.13
C ASN A 21 16.17 4.71 4.88
N MET A 22 16.38 4.50 6.18
CA MET A 22 15.45 3.73 7.01
C MET A 22 14.06 4.34 7.01
N ILE A 23 13.95 5.66 7.24
CA ILE A 23 12.66 6.37 7.20
C ILE A 23 12.00 6.23 5.83
N ALA A 24 12.76 6.34 4.74
CA ALA A 24 12.24 6.17 3.38
C ALA A 24 11.70 4.75 3.14
N VAL A 25 12.44 3.71 3.53
CA VAL A 25 12.00 2.31 3.43
C VAL A 25 10.74 2.06 4.25
N PHE A 26 10.68 2.54 5.49
CA PHE A 26 9.50 2.39 6.34
C PHE A 26 8.29 3.12 5.75
N THR A 27 8.50 4.33 5.23
CA THR A 27 7.43 5.11 4.59
C THR A 27 6.88 4.38 3.36
N LEU A 28 7.76 3.88 2.49
CA LEU A 28 7.36 3.08 1.32
C LEU A 28 6.63 1.80 1.75
N ALA A 29 7.11 1.09 2.77
CA ALA A 29 6.47 -0.10 3.28
C ALA A 29 5.05 0.20 3.81
N VAL A 30 4.87 1.30 4.54
CA VAL A 30 3.56 1.76 5.02
C VAL A 30 2.65 2.10 3.85
N ILE A 31 3.14 2.84 2.86
CA ILE A 31 2.38 3.18 1.65
C ILE A 31 1.96 1.89 0.93
N CYS A 32 2.89 0.98 0.62
CA CYS A 32 2.59 -0.31 0.00
C CYS A 32 1.59 -1.13 0.82
N ALA A 33 1.70 -1.12 2.15
CA ALA A 33 0.76 -1.79 3.04
C ALA A 33 -0.65 -1.19 2.96
N ILE A 34 -0.77 0.13 2.90
CA ILE A 34 -2.05 0.82 2.72
C ILE A 34 -2.68 0.46 1.37
N TYR A 35 -1.91 0.54 0.27
CA TYR A 35 -2.40 0.21 -1.08
C TYR A 35 -2.83 -1.25 -1.19
N TYR A 36 -2.02 -2.15 -0.66
CA TYR A 36 -2.34 -3.57 -0.67
C TYR A 36 -3.57 -3.87 0.19
N SER A 37 -3.66 -3.31 1.40
CA SER A 37 -4.82 -3.42 2.27
C SER A 37 -6.09 -2.97 1.55
N PHE A 38 -6.00 -1.84 0.84
CA PHE A 38 -7.09 -1.29 0.06
C PHE A 38 -7.55 -2.21 -1.07
N PHE A 39 -6.61 -2.68 -1.90
CA PHE A 39 -6.92 -3.58 -3.01
C PHE A 39 -7.53 -4.91 -2.52
N LYS A 40 -6.97 -5.46 -1.43
CA LYS A 40 -7.48 -6.67 -0.76
C LYS A 40 -8.93 -6.46 -0.29
N ARG A 41 -9.24 -5.30 0.32
CA ARG A 41 -10.59 -4.94 0.77
C ARG A 41 -11.57 -4.82 -0.40
N ILE A 42 -11.19 -4.15 -1.50
CA ILE A 42 -12.06 -4.05 -2.70
C ILE A 42 -12.37 -5.42 -3.28
N ARG A 43 -11.36 -6.29 -3.42
CA ARG A 43 -11.54 -7.63 -4.00
C ARG A 43 -12.53 -8.45 -3.18
N ARG A 44 -12.41 -8.45 -1.85
CA ARG A 44 -13.34 -9.15 -0.95
C ARG A 44 -14.73 -8.53 -0.96
N LEU A 45 -14.83 -7.21 -0.91
CA LEU A 45 -16.12 -6.51 -0.94
C LEU A 45 -16.87 -6.79 -2.25
N ARG A 46 -16.15 -6.91 -3.37
CA ARG A 46 -16.72 -7.30 -4.66
C ARG A 46 -17.21 -8.75 -4.64
N ALA A 47 -16.45 -9.68 -4.07
CA ALA A 47 -16.88 -11.07 -3.92
C ALA A 47 -18.13 -11.18 -3.03
N PHE A 48 -18.13 -10.50 -1.89
CA PHE A 48 -19.25 -10.50 -0.95
C PHE A 48 -20.49 -9.82 -1.53
N SER A 49 -20.32 -8.71 -2.26
CA SER A 49 -21.44 -8.04 -2.96
C SER A 49 -22.11 -8.96 -3.99
N ARG A 50 -21.35 -9.86 -4.64
CA ARG A 50 -21.96 -10.85 -5.55
C ARG A 50 -22.82 -11.85 -4.78
N ILE A 51 -22.37 -12.33 -3.62
CA ILE A 51 -23.14 -13.24 -2.77
C ILE A 51 -24.42 -12.54 -2.28
N LEU A 52 -24.31 -11.31 -1.76
CA LEU A 52 -25.47 -10.55 -1.30
C LEU A 52 -26.47 -10.25 -2.42
N LYS A 53 -25.97 -9.96 -3.64
CA LYS A 53 -26.83 -9.81 -4.83
C LYS A 53 -27.55 -11.10 -5.20
N LYS A 54 -26.90 -12.26 -5.03
CA LYS A 54 -27.55 -13.57 -5.25
C LYS A 54 -28.63 -13.84 -4.21
N VAL A 55 -28.37 -13.56 -2.93
CA VAL A 55 -29.36 -13.68 -1.85
C VAL A 55 -30.58 -12.79 -2.13
N LYS A 56 -30.36 -11.51 -2.44
CA LYS A 56 -31.47 -10.59 -2.72
C LYS A 56 -32.31 -11.00 -3.95
N LYS A 57 -31.67 -11.57 -4.98
CA LYS A 57 -32.40 -12.12 -6.15
C LYS A 57 -33.20 -13.36 -5.78
N SER A 58 -32.64 -14.24 -4.96
CA SER A 58 -33.32 -15.43 -4.44
C SER A 58 -34.55 -15.06 -3.62
N GLU A 59 -34.45 -14.05 -2.75
CA GLU A 59 -35.54 -13.58 -1.90
C GLU A 59 -36.73 -13.03 -2.71
N GLY A 60 -36.44 -12.27 -3.79
CA GLY A 60 -37.47 -11.79 -4.72
C GLY A 60 -38.11 -12.89 -5.56
N GLN A 61 -37.44 -14.03 -5.75
CA GLN A 61 -37.97 -15.20 -6.45
C GLN A 61 -38.73 -16.13 -5.50
N PHE A 62 -38.32 -16.22 -4.23
CA PHE A 62 -39.00 -16.98 -3.18
C PHE A 62 -40.39 -16.44 -2.85
N LEU A 63 -40.63 -15.12 -3.00
CA LEU A 63 -41.98 -14.55 -2.86
C LEU A 63 -42.92 -14.87 -4.04
N SER A 64 -42.40 -15.36 -5.17
CA SER A 64 -43.20 -15.65 -6.37
C SER A 64 -43.50 -17.13 -6.56
N SER A 65 -42.73 -18.03 -5.96
CA SER A 65 -42.92 -19.45 -6.16
C SER A 65 -42.41 -20.22 -4.95
N HIS A 66 -43.08 -20.17 -3.80
CA HIS A 66 -43.10 -21.35 -2.94
C HIS A 66 -44.02 -21.34 -1.72
N GLU A 67 -45.04 -22.18 -1.83
CA GLU A 67 -45.71 -22.87 -0.71
C GLU A 67 -45.39 -24.39 -0.80
N LYS A 68 -44.40 -24.84 -1.60
CA LYS A 68 -44.27 -26.27 -1.98
C LYS A 68 -42.83 -26.72 -2.26
N GLU A 69 -42.02 -26.96 -1.22
CA GLU A 69 -40.72 -27.70 -1.13
C GLU A 69 -39.93 -27.17 0.11
N ILE A 70 -40.61 -26.98 1.24
CA ILE A 70 -39.93 -26.81 2.53
C ILE A 70 -39.42 -28.20 2.89
N GLU A 71 -38.25 -28.63 2.38
CA GLU A 71 -37.47 -29.73 3.02
C GLU A 71 -36.11 -30.04 2.37
N GLY A 72 -35.83 -29.69 1.11
CA GLY A 72 -34.69 -30.30 0.39
C GLY A 72 -33.37 -29.51 0.27
N LYS A 73 -33.31 -28.22 0.62
CA LYS A 73 -32.18 -27.33 0.24
C LYS A 73 -31.54 -26.54 1.39
N ASN A 74 -31.70 -27.02 2.62
CA ASN A 74 -31.13 -26.36 3.81
C ASN A 74 -29.61 -26.56 3.98
N SER A 75 -28.88 -27.11 3.00
CA SER A 75 -27.44 -27.36 3.11
C SER A 75 -26.52 -26.45 2.28
N VAL A 76 -27.06 -25.60 1.39
CA VAL A 76 -26.21 -24.80 0.47
C VAL A 76 -25.87 -23.42 1.03
N PHE A 77 -26.58 -22.97 2.08
CA PHE A 77 -26.14 -21.88 2.94
C PHE A 77 -25.53 -22.46 4.22
N ASP A 78 -24.51 -23.30 4.05
CA ASP A 78 -23.61 -23.60 5.16
C ASP A 78 -23.02 -22.27 5.64
N MET A 79 -23.52 -21.91 6.80
CA MET A 79 -23.59 -20.58 7.39
C MET A 79 -22.25 -20.25 8.07
N GLU A 80 -21.13 -20.61 7.45
CA GLU A 80 -19.76 -20.31 7.92
C GLU A 80 -19.22 -18.98 7.37
N ALA A 81 -20.05 -18.22 6.64
CA ALA A 81 -19.80 -16.80 6.41
C ALA A 81 -20.15 -15.98 7.66
N THR A 82 -19.68 -16.41 8.83
CA THR A 82 -19.82 -15.68 10.08
C THR A 82 -19.24 -14.28 9.89
N PRO A 83 -19.89 -13.20 10.36
CA PRO A 83 -19.30 -11.84 10.32
C PRO A 83 -17.89 -11.79 10.93
N LEU A 84 -17.59 -12.75 11.82
CA LEU A 84 -16.28 -13.03 12.40
C LEU A 84 -15.24 -13.48 11.37
N SER A 85 -15.56 -14.43 10.49
CA SER A 85 -14.65 -14.87 9.41
C SER A 85 -14.40 -13.74 8.42
N PHE A 86 -15.41 -12.92 8.10
CA PHE A 86 -15.22 -11.72 7.29
C PHE A 86 -14.25 -10.72 7.94
N ARG A 87 -14.39 -10.48 9.27
CA ARG A 87 -13.52 -9.60 10.06
C ARG A 87 -12.08 -10.10 10.14
N GLU A 88 -11.85 -11.38 10.43
CA GLU A 88 -10.51 -11.97 10.42
C GLU A 88 -9.87 -11.89 9.05
N SER A 89 -10.66 -12.08 8.00
CA SER A 89 -10.19 -12.02 6.63
C SER A 89 -9.79 -10.59 6.19
N LEU A 90 -10.26 -9.56 6.89
CA LEU A 90 -9.88 -8.15 6.70
C LEU A 90 -8.54 -7.79 7.34
N VAL A 91 -8.06 -8.58 8.30
CA VAL A 91 -6.73 -8.40 8.89
C VAL A 91 -5.67 -8.86 7.87
N LEU A 92 -4.62 -8.06 7.69
CA LEU A 92 -3.49 -8.49 6.87
C LEU A 92 -2.85 -9.72 7.52
N SER A 93 -2.74 -10.81 6.77
CA SER A 93 -2.00 -11.97 7.27
C SER A 93 -0.53 -11.58 7.41
N GLY A 94 0.14 -12.02 8.47
CA GLY A 94 1.58 -11.78 8.64
C GLY A 94 2.41 -12.25 7.44
N LYS A 95 1.94 -13.29 6.72
CA LYS A 95 2.55 -13.77 5.47
C LYS A 95 2.47 -12.74 4.34
N ASP A 96 1.34 -12.04 4.22
CA ASP A 96 1.15 -10.97 3.23
C ASP A 96 2.03 -9.77 3.56
N CYS A 97 2.15 -9.43 4.85
CA CYS A 97 3.01 -8.33 5.32
C CYS A 97 4.49 -8.58 4.98
N LYS A 98 4.99 -9.80 5.22
CA LYS A 98 6.36 -10.19 4.82
C LYS A 98 6.59 -10.06 3.32
N ARG A 99 5.64 -10.49 2.49
CA ARG A 99 5.75 -10.39 1.02
C ARG A 99 5.77 -8.92 0.55
N LEU A 100 4.95 -8.06 1.16
CA LEU A 100 4.94 -6.63 0.86
C LEU A 100 6.24 -5.94 1.27
N PHE A 101 6.77 -6.29 2.44
CA PHE A 101 8.04 -5.76 2.90
C PHE A 101 9.17 -6.11 1.92
N ILE A 102 9.25 -7.37 1.48
CA ILE A 102 10.24 -7.80 0.48
C ILE A 102 10.06 -7.03 -0.84
N PHE A 103 8.81 -6.88 -1.31
CA PHE A 103 8.55 -6.14 -2.54
C PHE A 103 8.97 -4.65 -2.42
N SER A 104 8.65 -4.02 -1.29
CA SER A 104 9.06 -2.64 -1.00
C SER A 104 10.57 -2.51 -0.92
N LEU A 105 11.26 -3.49 -0.32
CA LEU A 105 12.71 -3.52 -0.22
C LEU A 105 13.34 -3.65 -1.62
N ILE A 106 12.83 -4.54 -2.47
CA ILE A 106 13.31 -4.70 -3.85
C ILE A 106 13.11 -3.40 -4.63
N LEU A 107 11.93 -2.79 -4.54
CA LEU A 107 11.62 -1.55 -5.25
C LEU A 107 12.50 -0.39 -4.77
N PHE A 108 12.77 -0.33 -3.46
CA PHE A 108 13.72 0.61 -2.89
C PHE A 108 15.13 0.37 -3.44
N VAL A 109 15.64 -0.86 -3.39
CA VAL A 109 16.98 -1.17 -3.90
C VAL A 109 17.12 -0.86 -5.38
N VAL A 110 16.13 -1.23 -6.20
CA VAL A 110 16.19 -1.03 -7.66
C VAL A 110 16.12 0.45 -8.05
N ILE A 111 15.39 1.29 -7.31
CA ILE A 111 15.19 2.70 -7.68
C ILE A 111 16.15 3.61 -6.92
N PHE A 112 16.24 3.47 -5.59
CA PHE A 112 17.01 4.40 -4.76
C PHE A 112 18.51 4.15 -4.82
N VAL A 113 18.98 2.90 -4.91
CA VAL A 113 20.43 2.64 -4.92
C VAL A 113 21.08 3.24 -6.19
N PRO A 114 20.55 3.03 -7.40
CA PRO A 114 21.10 3.68 -8.60
C PRO A 114 21.03 5.21 -8.52
N PHE A 115 19.95 5.77 -7.97
CA PHE A 115 19.81 7.22 -7.78
C PHE A 115 20.87 7.78 -6.82
N LEU A 116 21.11 7.12 -5.68
CA LEU A 116 22.12 7.53 -4.71
C LEU A 116 23.55 7.39 -5.27
N LEU A 117 23.84 6.28 -5.95
CA LEU A 117 25.15 6.06 -6.55
C LEU A 117 25.44 7.10 -7.64
N SER A 118 24.52 7.27 -8.60
CA SER A 118 24.68 8.25 -9.68
C SER A 118 24.70 9.69 -9.16
N GLY A 119 23.83 10.03 -8.20
CA GLY A 119 23.82 11.32 -7.54
C GLY A 119 25.13 11.62 -6.82
N SER A 120 25.72 10.64 -6.12
CA SER A 120 27.01 10.85 -5.43
C SER A 120 28.16 11.16 -6.39
N VAL A 121 28.21 10.50 -7.55
CA VAL A 121 29.23 10.76 -8.58
C VAL A 121 29.03 12.16 -9.17
N VAL A 122 27.79 12.50 -9.54
CA VAL A 122 27.43 13.80 -10.11
C VAL A 122 27.72 14.96 -9.15
N VAL A 123 27.30 14.82 -7.89
CA VAL A 123 27.52 15.85 -6.85
C VAL A 123 29.01 16.02 -6.56
N ARG A 124 29.78 14.93 -6.52
CA ARG A 124 31.22 14.99 -6.28
C ARG A 124 31.94 15.78 -7.39
N GLU A 125 31.67 15.45 -8.64
CA GLU A 125 32.30 16.15 -9.77
C GLU A 125 31.86 17.62 -9.86
N ALA A 126 30.58 17.91 -9.60
CA ALA A 126 30.10 19.29 -9.53
C ALA A 126 30.77 20.09 -8.41
N LEU A 127 30.93 19.49 -7.22
CA LEU A 127 31.63 20.12 -6.08
C LEU A 127 33.10 20.35 -6.38
N ASN A 128 33.79 19.41 -7.03
CA ASN A 128 35.18 19.59 -7.44
C ASN A 128 35.34 20.78 -8.40
N GLY A 129 34.45 20.91 -9.38
CA GLY A 129 34.45 22.05 -10.30
C GLY A 129 34.26 23.38 -9.58
N MET A 130 33.29 23.46 -8.66
CA MET A 130 33.06 24.65 -7.83
C MET A 130 34.24 24.98 -6.91
N HIS A 131 34.90 23.96 -6.35
CA HIS A 131 36.07 24.16 -5.49
C HIS A 131 37.26 24.77 -6.26
N ASN A 132 37.38 24.44 -7.54
CA ASN A 132 38.38 25.01 -8.44
C ASN A 132 38.03 26.42 -8.94
N GLY A 133 36.96 27.04 -8.41
CA GLY A 133 36.54 28.40 -8.76
C GLY A 133 35.77 28.49 -10.08
N MET A 134 35.31 27.37 -10.64
CA MET A 134 34.50 27.40 -11.86
C MET A 134 33.09 27.89 -11.54
N GLU A 135 32.52 28.70 -12.44
CA GLU A 135 31.11 29.05 -12.38
C GLU A 135 30.24 27.79 -12.55
N ALA A 136 29.09 27.74 -11.87
CA ALA A 136 28.22 26.55 -11.84
C ALA A 136 27.83 26.04 -13.24
N GLY A 137 27.62 26.95 -14.20
CA GLY A 137 27.32 26.58 -15.59
C GLY A 137 28.49 25.87 -16.30
N GLN A 138 29.73 26.27 -15.99
CA GLN A 138 30.93 25.63 -16.54
C GLN A 138 31.19 24.27 -15.89
N ALA A 139 31.01 24.15 -14.57
CA ALA A 139 31.11 22.88 -13.85
C ALA A 139 30.09 21.85 -14.37
N MET A 140 28.86 22.28 -14.64
CA MET A 140 27.83 21.42 -15.23
C MET A 140 28.18 20.96 -16.65
N LYS A 141 28.76 21.85 -17.46
CA LYS A 141 29.19 21.51 -18.82
C LYS A 141 30.33 20.49 -18.80
N GLN A 142 31.31 20.68 -17.92
CA GLN A 142 32.40 19.74 -17.72
C GLN A 142 31.89 18.37 -17.25
N LEU A 143 30.92 18.33 -16.33
CA LEU A 143 30.32 17.09 -15.87
C LEU A 143 29.70 16.26 -17.01
N ILE A 144 28.98 16.93 -17.93
CA ILE A 144 28.36 16.29 -19.08
C ILE A 144 29.42 15.71 -20.02
N GLU A 145 30.53 16.41 -20.20
CA GLU A 145 31.63 15.96 -21.06
C GLU A 145 32.45 14.82 -20.43
N THR A 146 32.72 14.87 -19.11
CA THR A 146 33.56 13.88 -18.43
C THR A 146 32.81 12.61 -18.07
N THR A 147 31.53 12.71 -17.70
CA THR A 147 30.74 11.59 -17.16
C THR A 147 29.32 11.51 -17.76
N PRO A 148 29.17 11.47 -19.09
CA PRO A 148 27.86 11.54 -19.75
C PRO A 148 26.91 10.41 -19.33
N VAL A 149 27.45 9.20 -19.12
CA VAL A 149 26.67 8.02 -18.73
C VAL A 149 26.08 8.18 -17.32
N TRP A 150 26.89 8.61 -16.34
CA TRP A 150 26.43 8.78 -14.97
C TRP A 150 25.45 9.93 -14.84
N PHE A 151 25.67 11.02 -15.59
CA PHE A 151 24.72 12.12 -15.68
C PHE A 151 23.39 11.66 -16.25
N PHE A 152 23.39 10.93 -17.37
CA PHE A 152 22.17 10.38 -17.97
C PHE A 152 21.42 9.45 -17.01
N VAL A 153 22.14 8.54 -16.33
CA VAL A 153 21.54 7.66 -15.31
C VAL A 153 20.94 8.46 -14.17
N CYS A 154 21.61 9.50 -13.66
CA CYS A 154 21.11 10.36 -12.60
C CYS A 154 19.83 11.09 -13.02
N VAL A 155 19.78 11.61 -14.24
CA VAL A 155 18.59 12.31 -14.77
C VAL A 155 17.43 11.34 -14.94
N VAL A 156 17.64 10.19 -15.58
CA VAL A 156 16.59 9.19 -15.80
C VAL A 156 16.06 8.65 -14.48
N THR A 157 16.94 8.28 -13.55
CA THR A 157 16.53 7.80 -12.23
C THR A 157 15.85 8.89 -11.41
N GLY A 158 16.31 10.14 -11.48
CA GLY A 158 15.67 11.28 -10.83
C GLY A 158 14.25 11.53 -11.35
N VAL A 159 14.03 11.46 -12.67
CA VAL A 159 12.69 11.56 -13.27
C VAL A 159 11.81 10.40 -12.82
N CYS A 160 12.33 9.17 -12.79
CA CYS A 160 11.59 8.00 -12.29
C CYS A 160 11.18 8.18 -10.83
N VAL A 161 12.09 8.63 -9.96
CA VAL A 161 11.79 8.92 -8.55
C VAL A 161 10.73 10.01 -8.44
N ALA A 162 10.86 11.11 -9.19
CA ALA A 162 9.87 12.20 -9.19
C ALA A 162 8.49 11.71 -9.63
N LEU A 163 8.41 10.87 -10.67
CA LEU A 163 7.15 10.27 -11.12
C LEU A 163 6.53 9.37 -10.06
N VAL A 164 7.34 8.53 -9.39
CA VAL A 164 6.87 7.66 -8.30
C VAL A 164 6.34 8.49 -7.13
N VAL A 165 7.06 9.54 -6.74
CA VAL A 165 6.65 10.46 -5.67
C VAL A 165 5.36 11.20 -6.04
N ALA A 166 5.27 11.73 -7.27
CA ALA A 166 4.06 12.37 -7.76
C ALA A 166 2.86 11.40 -7.75
N CYS A 167 3.05 10.19 -8.28
CA CYS A 167 2.04 9.14 -8.24
C CYS A 167 1.53 8.89 -6.82
N PHE A 168 2.44 8.74 -5.84
CA PHE A 168 2.03 8.57 -4.44
C PHE A 168 1.33 9.80 -3.87
N ALA A 169 1.85 11.00 -4.11
CA ALA A 169 1.26 12.25 -3.62
C ALA A 169 -0.19 12.44 -4.11
N PHE A 170 -0.49 12.06 -5.36
CA PHE A 170 -1.84 12.16 -5.92
C PHE A 170 -2.74 10.98 -5.53
N SER A 171 -2.22 9.76 -5.51
CA SER A 171 -3.07 8.59 -5.28
C SER A 171 -3.32 8.28 -3.80
N LEU A 172 -2.44 8.72 -2.89
CA LEU A 172 -2.61 8.48 -1.45
C LEU A 172 -3.84 9.20 -0.87
N PRO A 173 -4.12 10.49 -1.15
CA PRO A 173 -5.36 11.14 -0.73
C PRO A 173 -6.61 10.43 -1.24
N VAL A 174 -6.60 10.05 -2.52
CA VAL A 174 -7.71 9.33 -3.16
C VAL A 174 -7.96 7.99 -2.46
N ILE A 175 -6.89 7.24 -2.16
CA ILE A 175 -7.00 5.95 -1.46
C ILE A 175 -7.47 6.12 -0.03
N LEU A 176 -7.02 7.16 0.69
CA LEU A 176 -7.49 7.44 2.05
C LEU A 176 -8.98 7.77 2.08
N ILE A 177 -9.46 8.60 1.15
CA ILE A 177 -10.89 8.92 1.03
C ILE A 177 -11.69 7.65 0.73
N LEU A 178 -11.25 6.88 -0.26
CA LEU A 178 -11.91 5.62 -0.62
C LEU A 178 -11.85 4.63 0.55
N TYR A 179 -10.76 4.58 1.30
CA TYR A 179 -10.62 3.73 2.48
C TYR A 179 -11.65 4.10 3.54
N GLY A 180 -11.88 5.39 3.79
CA GLY A 180 -12.95 5.88 4.67
C GLY A 180 -14.33 5.40 4.22
N ILE A 181 -14.66 5.58 2.94
CA ILE A 181 -15.94 5.14 2.35
C ILE A 181 -16.09 3.61 2.47
N LEU A 182 -15.04 2.86 2.15
CA LEU A 182 -15.02 1.40 2.26
C LEU A 182 -15.23 0.95 3.71
N ASN A 183 -14.57 1.59 4.67
CA ASN A 183 -14.71 1.27 6.08
C ASN A 183 -16.15 1.52 6.57
N GLN A 184 -16.77 2.62 6.14
CA GLN A 184 -18.18 2.90 6.43
C GLN A 184 -19.11 1.84 5.83
N ARG A 185 -18.88 1.43 4.57
CA ARG A 185 -19.69 0.38 3.91
C ARG A 185 -19.53 -0.97 4.61
N VAL A 186 -18.30 -1.34 4.97
CA VAL A 186 -18.01 -2.55 5.74
C VAL A 186 -18.76 -2.55 7.07
N LYS A 187 -18.70 -1.44 7.83
CA LYS A 187 -19.43 -1.29 9.09
C LYS A 187 -20.95 -1.42 8.89
N LYS A 188 -21.51 -0.78 7.86
CA LYS A 188 -22.94 -0.88 7.54
C LYS A 188 -23.38 -2.30 7.18
N MET A 189 -22.54 -3.04 6.45
CA MET A 189 -22.83 -4.44 6.13
C MET A 189 -22.75 -5.34 7.36
N MET A 190 -21.74 -5.16 8.21
CA MET A 190 -21.58 -5.92 9.46
C MET A 190 -22.81 -5.75 10.36
N ASN A 191 -23.28 -4.51 10.55
CA ASN A 191 -24.50 -4.24 11.32
C ASN A 191 -25.76 -4.89 10.70
N ARG A 192 -25.80 -5.13 9.39
CA ARG A 192 -26.92 -5.85 8.76
C ARG A 192 -26.85 -7.34 9.05
N LEU A 193 -25.65 -7.93 8.96
CA LEU A 193 -25.43 -9.35 9.31
C LEU A 193 -25.77 -9.62 10.77
N GLU A 194 -25.34 -8.76 11.69
CA GLU A 194 -25.69 -8.88 13.11
C GLU A 194 -27.21 -8.86 13.32
N LYS A 195 -27.93 -8.02 12.58
CA LYS A 195 -29.41 -7.98 12.64
C LYS A 195 -30.06 -9.26 12.10
N PHE A 196 -29.53 -9.85 11.04
CA PHE A 196 -30.05 -11.12 10.51
C PHE A 196 -29.80 -12.27 11.49
N ALA A 197 -28.59 -12.39 12.02
CA ALA A 197 -28.25 -13.41 13.02
C ALA A 197 -29.07 -13.26 14.32
N ALA A 198 -29.34 -12.03 14.75
CA ALA A 198 -30.20 -11.76 15.91
C ALA A 198 -31.69 -12.05 15.65
N ALA A 199 -32.13 -12.02 14.39
CA ALA A 199 -33.52 -12.33 14.03
C ALA A 199 -33.79 -13.85 14.04
N GLU A 200 -32.82 -14.67 13.63
CA GLU A 200 -32.91 -16.15 13.69
C GLU A 200 -32.90 -16.69 15.12
N THR A 201 -32.29 -15.98 16.06
CA THR A 201 -32.14 -16.43 17.46
C THR A 201 -33.30 -16.01 18.37
N LYS A 202 -34.29 -15.28 17.85
CA LYS A 202 -35.47 -14.88 18.64
C LYS A 202 -36.38 -16.10 18.81
N PRO A 203 -36.53 -16.66 20.02
CA PRO A 203 -37.38 -17.83 20.22
C PRO A 203 -38.82 -17.44 19.87
N ILE A 204 -39.44 -18.24 19.02
CA ILE A 204 -40.88 -18.21 18.80
C ILE A 204 -41.50 -18.52 20.16
N ASN A 205 -41.87 -17.47 20.89
CA ASN A 205 -42.76 -17.60 22.04
C ASN A 205 -44.10 -18.03 21.47
N LEU A 206 -44.27 -19.34 21.29
CA LEU A 206 -45.58 -19.97 21.25
C LEU A 206 -46.21 -19.68 22.61
N LYS A 207 -47.02 -18.62 22.67
CA LYS A 207 -48.10 -18.53 23.64
C LYS A 207 -49.04 -19.69 23.31
N MET A 208 -48.91 -20.74 24.12
CA MET A 208 -49.96 -21.73 24.36
C MET A 208 -51.25 -21.04 24.77
#